data_AF-A0A8H5CH59-F1
#
_entry.id   AF-A0A8H5CH59-F1
#
_cell.length_a   1.000
_cell.length_b   1.000
_cell.length_c   1.000
_cell.angle_alpha   90.00
_cell.angle_beta   90.00
_cell.angle_gamma   90.00
#
_symmetry.space_group_name_H-M   'P 1'
#
loop_
_entity.id
_entity.type
_entity.pdbx_description
1 polymer ?
#
loop_
_entity_poly.entity_id
_entity_poly.type
_entity_poly.pdbx_seq_one_letter_code
_entity_poly.pdbx_strand_id
1 'polypeptide(L)'
;MNAYPNFNPPCLDKDASIRERPNPKAQTNAYPAQPSFLPPRCRHAIETHSSVLVESALSPAKYAIFQVAGTSLLQLCSSTRSPNSYMTSAKIGAFGGIIVTIFYLMLVLTRNIPVPEDDDDKAGAHDAKEHRRSLYILLHETLYSALASAIGSMAYSRSGAYHVDIFIQTFTGSVGPVVFLLALGVLVGATWCVMRAYKKAMDWYAGY
;
A
#
# COMPACT_ATOMS: atom_id res chain seq x y z
N MET A 1 11.41 -18.63 -36.26
CA MET A 1 11.30 -20.03 -35.77
C MET A 1 11.09 -19.98 -34.26
N ASN A 2 9.90 -20.44 -33.85
CA ASN A 2 9.45 -21.02 -32.57
C ASN A 2 10.48 -21.11 -31.43
N ALA A 3 10.16 -21.06 -30.14
CA ALA A 3 8.98 -20.80 -29.34
C ALA A 3 9.47 -20.96 -27.90
N TYR A 4 9.11 -20.07 -26.98
CA TYR A 4 8.90 -20.48 -25.59
C TYR A 4 7.41 -20.87 -25.51
N PRO A 5 6.92 -21.79 -24.63
CA PRO A 5 7.47 -22.12 -23.30
C PRO A 5 7.34 -23.61 -22.89
N ASN A 6 8.00 -24.05 -21.82
CA ASN A 6 7.53 -25.19 -21.04
C ASN A 6 8.14 -25.16 -19.63
N PHE A 7 7.49 -24.45 -18.70
CA PHE A 7 7.70 -24.61 -17.27
C PHE A 7 6.43 -25.21 -16.68
N ASN A 8 6.25 -26.51 -16.90
CA ASN A 8 5.38 -27.34 -16.08
C ASN A 8 6.25 -27.92 -14.95
N PRO A 9 6.03 -27.58 -13.67
CA PRO A 9 6.53 -28.42 -12.60
C PRO A 9 5.74 -29.75 -12.64
N PRO A 10 6.42 -30.91 -12.60
CA PRO A 10 5.78 -32.20 -12.71
C PRO A 10 4.84 -32.45 -11.53
N CYS A 11 3.58 -32.70 -11.87
CA CYS A 11 2.61 -33.36 -11.01
C CYS A 11 3.22 -34.67 -10.52
N LEU A 12 3.28 -34.83 -9.20
CA LEU A 12 3.82 -36.00 -8.53
C LEU A 12 2.71 -37.06 -8.52
N ASP A 13 2.55 -37.77 -9.64
CA ASP A 13 1.81 -39.03 -9.68
C ASP A 13 2.60 -40.07 -8.87
N LYS A 14 2.03 -40.47 -7.74
CA LYS A 14 2.39 -41.72 -7.08
C LYS A 14 1.12 -42.54 -6.89
N ASP A 15 0.86 -43.34 -7.92
CA ASP A 15 0.20 -44.62 -7.77
C ASP A 15 0.97 -45.46 -6.74
N ALA A 16 0.35 -45.71 -5.59
CA ALA A 16 0.72 -46.78 -4.70
C ALA A 16 -0.56 -47.44 -4.18
N SER A 17 -1.10 -48.32 -5.01
CA SER A 17 -2.02 -49.37 -4.64
C SER A 17 -1.32 -50.37 -3.71
N ILE A 18 -1.47 -50.21 -2.40
CA ILE A 18 -1.19 -51.31 -1.46
C ILE A 18 -2.34 -51.47 -0.47
N ARG A 19 -2.98 -52.61 -0.61
CA ARG A 19 -4.10 -53.18 0.12
C ARG A 19 -3.65 -53.68 1.50
N GLU A 20 -4.31 -53.16 2.53
CA GLU A 20 -4.64 -53.73 3.85
C GLU A 20 -3.69 -54.73 4.56
N ARG A 21 -3.29 -54.36 5.79
CA ARG A 21 -3.63 -55.11 7.02
C ARG A 21 -3.52 -54.20 8.26
N PRO A 22 -4.47 -54.23 9.20
CA PRO A 22 -4.43 -53.43 10.43
C PRO A 22 -3.58 -54.13 11.49
N ASN A 23 -2.57 -53.43 12.02
CA ASN A 23 -1.85 -53.85 13.21
C ASN A 23 -2.24 -52.94 14.39
N PRO A 24 -3.02 -53.42 15.37
CA PRO A 24 -3.40 -52.64 16.53
C PRO A 24 -2.36 -52.88 17.62
N LYS A 25 -1.44 -51.92 17.82
CA LYS A 25 -0.71 -51.61 19.08
C LYS A 25 0.61 -50.90 18.76
N ALA A 26 0.58 -49.57 18.75
CA ALA A 26 1.72 -48.72 19.10
C ALA A 26 1.18 -47.32 19.39
N GLN A 27 0.81 -47.08 20.66
CA GLN A 27 1.45 -46.06 21.49
C GLN A 27 1.52 -44.67 20.84
N THR A 28 0.40 -43.96 20.99
CA THR A 28 0.33 -42.61 21.54
C THR A 28 1.67 -41.96 21.91
N ASN A 29 2.23 -41.20 20.98
CA ASN A 29 2.86 -39.92 21.29
C ASN A 29 2.04 -38.84 20.57
N ALA A 30 0.87 -38.56 21.15
CA ALA A 30 0.09 -37.40 20.79
C ALA A 30 0.91 -36.18 21.20
N TYR A 31 1.56 -35.53 20.23
CA TYR A 31 1.95 -34.15 20.39
C TYR A 31 0.70 -33.37 20.84
N PRO A 32 0.76 -32.56 21.90
CA PRO A 32 -0.36 -31.72 22.25
C PRO A 32 -0.63 -30.81 21.06
N ALA A 33 -1.75 -31.04 20.38
CA ALA A 33 -2.29 -30.13 19.40
C ALA A 33 -2.39 -28.78 20.10
N GLN A 34 -1.54 -27.83 19.70
CA GLN A 34 -1.63 -26.47 20.21
C GLN A 34 -3.07 -26.01 19.98
N PRO A 35 -3.77 -25.53 21.02
CA PRO A 35 -5.09 -24.95 20.83
C PRO A 35 -4.90 -23.70 19.97
N SER A 36 -5.18 -23.80 18.68
CA SER A 36 -5.37 -22.64 17.83
C SER A 36 -6.63 -21.94 18.34
N PHE A 37 -6.44 -20.95 19.22
CA PHE A 37 -7.47 -20.16 19.91
C PHE A 37 -8.43 -19.40 18.99
N LEU A 38 -8.27 -19.52 17.67
CA LEU A 38 -9.10 -18.84 16.69
C LEU A 38 -9.88 -19.86 15.86
N PRO A 39 -11.21 -19.73 15.77
CA PRO A 39 -12.02 -20.60 14.93
C PRO A 39 -11.54 -20.49 13.47
N PRO A 40 -11.53 -21.59 12.70
CA PRO A 40 -10.94 -21.65 11.36
C PRO A 40 -11.53 -20.63 10.36
N ARG A 41 -12.79 -20.21 10.56
CA ARG A 41 -13.42 -19.12 9.79
C ARG A 41 -12.77 -17.75 10.00
N CYS A 42 -12.26 -17.48 11.20
CA CYS A 42 -11.59 -16.21 11.51
C CYS A 42 -10.21 -16.15 10.85
N ARG A 43 -9.52 -17.28 10.73
CA ARG A 43 -8.21 -17.36 10.07
C ARG A 43 -8.30 -17.06 8.57
N HIS A 44 -9.31 -17.58 7.88
CA HIS A 44 -9.48 -17.31 6.46
C HIS A 44 -9.83 -15.84 6.17
N ALA A 45 -10.67 -15.23 7.00
CA ALA A 45 -10.98 -13.79 6.91
C ALA A 45 -9.74 -12.91 7.18
N ILE A 46 -8.87 -13.31 8.13
CA ILE A 46 -7.63 -12.58 8.40
C ILE A 46 -6.66 -12.69 7.23
N GLU A 47 -6.53 -13.86 6.58
CA GLU A 47 -5.66 -14.02 5.43
C GLU A 47 -6.13 -13.18 4.23
N THR A 48 -7.43 -13.18 3.91
CA THR A 48 -7.98 -12.38 2.80
C THR A 48 -8.04 -10.87 3.08
N HIS A 49 -8.18 -10.44 4.34
CA HIS A 49 -8.26 -9.02 4.70
C HIS A 49 -6.96 -8.45 5.30
N SER A 50 -5.88 -9.25 5.37
CA SER A 50 -4.59 -8.83 5.93
C SER A 50 -4.03 -7.60 5.22
N SER A 51 -4.14 -7.53 3.90
CA SER A 51 -3.68 -6.39 3.10
C SER A 51 -4.43 -5.10 3.45
N VAL A 52 -5.75 -5.15 3.58
CA VAL A 52 -6.61 -4.01 3.92
C VAL A 52 -6.31 -3.49 5.33
N LEU A 53 -6.06 -4.40 6.28
CA LEU A 53 -5.71 -4.03 7.65
C LEU A 53 -4.32 -3.37 7.72
N VAL A 54 -3.33 -3.92 7.02
CA VAL A 54 -1.99 -3.32 6.95
C VAL A 54 -2.04 -1.95 6.27
N GLU A 55 -2.78 -1.83 5.17
CA GLU A 55 -2.98 -0.56 4.47
C GLU A 55 -3.67 0.48 5.36
N SER A 56 -4.71 0.07 6.10
CA SER A 56 -5.39 0.93 7.06
C SER A 56 -4.44 1.36 8.19
N ALA A 57 -3.63 0.44 8.74
CA ALA A 57 -2.69 0.75 9.81
C ALA A 57 -1.58 1.73 9.36
N LEU A 58 -1.17 1.66 8.08
CA LEU A 58 -0.15 2.55 7.50
C LEU A 58 -0.72 3.87 6.98
N SER A 59 -2.05 3.99 6.87
CA SER A 59 -2.73 5.17 6.33
C SER A 59 -2.36 6.48 7.05
N PRO A 60 -2.29 6.56 8.41
CA PRO A 60 -1.83 7.78 9.08
C PRO A 60 -0.43 8.23 8.67
N ALA A 61 0.51 7.28 8.54
CA ALA A 61 1.87 7.58 8.11
C ALA A 61 1.90 8.04 6.65
N LYS A 62 1.13 7.40 5.78
CA LYS A 62 0.96 7.78 4.37
C LYS A 62 0.47 9.22 4.22
N TYR A 63 -0.61 9.60 4.91
CA TYR A 63 -1.13 10.97 4.86
C TYR A 63 -0.19 12.00 5.49
N ALA A 64 0.57 11.63 6.54
CA ALA A 64 1.61 12.49 7.08
C ALA A 64 2.71 12.79 6.04
N ILE A 65 3.16 11.76 5.31
CA ILE A 65 4.17 11.92 4.25
C ILE A 65 3.62 12.79 3.11
N PHE A 66 2.38 12.57 2.68
CA PHE A 66 1.75 13.40 1.65
C PHE A 66 1.68 14.87 2.07
N GLN A 67 1.26 15.13 3.31
CA GLN A 67 1.16 16.48 3.85
C GLN A 67 2.53 17.18 3.88
N VAL A 68 3.58 16.47 4.32
CA VAL A 68 4.97 16.96 4.32
C VAL A 68 5.49 17.20 2.90
N ALA A 69 5.21 16.30 1.97
CA ALA A 69 5.62 16.44 0.57
C ALA A 69 4.99 17.69 -0.07
N GLY A 70 3.68 17.89 0.10
CA GLY A 70 2.99 19.08 -0.39
C GLY A 70 3.49 20.37 0.27
N THR A 71 3.76 20.33 1.58
CA THR A 71 4.36 21.47 2.30
C THR A 71 5.76 21.78 1.79
N SER A 72 6.54 20.75 1.47
CA SER A 72 7.89 20.90 0.91
C SER A 72 7.83 21.59 -0.46
N LEU A 73 6.87 21.25 -1.31
CA LEU A 73 6.65 21.93 -2.58
C LEU A 73 6.32 23.42 -2.37
N LEU A 74 5.40 23.75 -1.46
CA LEU A 74 5.07 25.15 -1.20
C LEU A 74 6.25 25.96 -0.69
N GLN A 75 7.10 25.37 0.16
CA GLN A 75 8.32 26.03 0.65
C GLN A 75 9.40 26.16 -0.43
N LEU A 76 9.43 25.28 -1.43
CA LEU A 76 10.29 25.47 -2.60
C LEU A 76 9.82 26.67 -3.44
N CYS A 77 8.51 26.87 -3.55
CA CYS A 77 7.93 28.00 -4.26
C CYS A 77 7.95 29.32 -3.47
N SER A 78 7.97 29.26 -2.13
CA SER A 78 7.86 30.42 -1.24
C SER A 78 9.16 30.62 -0.46
N SER A 79 9.84 31.75 -0.62
CA SER A 79 11.16 32.00 0.00
C SER A 79 11.18 32.11 1.53
N THR A 80 10.04 31.92 2.21
CA THR A 80 9.92 32.02 3.67
C THR A 80 9.94 30.64 4.33
N ARG A 81 11.13 30.21 4.75
CA ARG A 81 11.36 28.93 5.42
C ARG A 81 11.15 29.05 6.93
N SER A 82 10.00 28.60 7.44
CA SER A 82 9.80 28.42 8.89
C SER A 82 10.18 26.98 9.30
N PRO A 83 11.15 26.79 10.22
CA PRO A 83 11.69 25.46 10.56
C PRO A 83 10.65 24.52 11.20
N ASN A 84 9.62 25.05 11.87
CA ASN A 84 8.59 24.23 12.53
C ASN A 84 7.47 23.74 11.60
N SER A 85 7.45 24.20 10.35
CA SER A 85 6.33 23.96 9.44
C SER A 85 6.19 22.48 9.03
N TYR A 86 7.27 21.70 8.96
CA TYR A 86 7.21 20.29 8.58
C TYR A 86 6.66 19.39 9.69
N MET A 87 7.06 19.63 10.93
CA MET A 87 6.57 18.85 12.07
C MET A 87 5.07 19.06 12.28
N THR A 88 4.61 20.31 12.21
CA THR A 88 3.18 20.63 12.31
C THR A 88 2.39 20.02 11.15
N SER A 89 2.93 20.11 9.93
CA SER A 89 2.37 19.48 8.74
C SER A 89 2.23 17.96 8.87
N ALA A 90 3.29 17.27 9.32
CA ALA A 90 3.25 15.83 9.58
C ALA A 90 2.19 15.45 10.62
N LYS A 91 2.07 16.23 11.70
CA LYS A 91 1.06 16.00 12.74
C LYS A 91 -0.37 16.21 12.24
N ILE A 92 -0.60 17.25 11.44
CA ILE A 92 -1.89 17.53 10.80
C ILE A 92 -2.28 16.35 9.90
N GLY A 93 -1.37 15.92 9.02
CA GLY A 93 -1.59 14.80 8.11
C GLY A 93 -1.83 13.48 8.85
N ALA A 94 -1.03 13.17 9.88
CA ALA A 94 -1.18 11.96 10.69
C ALA A 94 -2.52 11.93 11.41
N PHE A 95 -2.89 13.01 12.10
CA PHE A 95 -4.14 13.08 12.86
C PHE A 95 -5.37 13.01 11.95
N GLY A 96 -5.37 13.76 10.85
CA GLY A 96 -6.38 13.67 9.82
C GLY A 96 -6.51 12.27 9.23
N GLY A 97 -5.36 11.64 8.96
CA GLY A 97 -5.27 10.28 8.47
C GLY A 97 -5.87 9.25 9.44
N ILE A 98 -5.64 9.39 10.75
CA ILE A 98 -6.28 8.52 11.77
C ILE A 98 -7.80 8.61 11.67
N ILE A 99 -8.36 9.82 11.61
CA ILE A 99 -9.82 10.01 11.54
C ILE A 99 -10.39 9.39 10.26
N VAL A 100 -9.79 9.67 9.10
CA VAL A 100 -10.22 9.07 7.82
C VAL A 100 -10.12 7.55 7.85
N THR A 101 -9.06 7.00 8.46
CA THR A 101 -8.88 5.55 8.61
C THR A 101 -9.95 4.92 9.48
N ILE A 102 -10.35 5.56 10.59
CA ILE A 102 -11.44 5.08 11.44
C ILE A 102 -12.74 5.02 10.64
N PHE A 103 -13.07 6.08 9.89
CA PHE A 103 -14.27 6.07 9.03
C PHE A 103 -14.19 5.00 7.95
N TYR A 104 -13.03 4.82 7.31
CA TYR A 104 -12.81 3.78 6.33
C TYR A 104 -13.00 2.37 6.92
N LEU A 105 -12.39 2.09 8.07
CA LEU A 105 -12.57 0.81 8.77
C LEU A 105 -14.02 0.58 9.19
N MET A 106 -14.73 1.61 9.65
CA MET A 106 -16.15 1.50 9.97
C MET A 106 -16.99 1.17 8.72
N LEU A 107 -16.70 1.79 7.58
CA LEU A 107 -17.36 1.47 6.31
C LEU A 107 -17.05 0.05 5.84
N VAL A 108 -15.81 -0.42 6.01
CA VAL A 108 -15.40 -1.80 5.69
C VAL A 108 -16.11 -2.80 6.61
N LEU A 109 -16.18 -2.54 7.92
CA LEU A 109 -16.83 -3.41 8.89
C LEU A 109 -18.36 -3.45 8.73
N THR A 110 -18.98 -2.37 8.24
CA THR A 110 -20.44 -2.30 8.03
C THR A 110 -20.87 -2.80 6.66
N ARG A 111 -19.99 -2.82 5.65
CA ARG A 111 -20.26 -3.44 4.35
C ARG A 111 -20.21 -4.97 4.45
N ASN A 112 -21.38 -5.59 4.66
CA ASN A 112 -21.63 -6.99 4.34
C ASN A 112 -21.76 -7.18 2.81
N ILE A 113 -20.72 -6.92 2.03
CA ILE A 113 -20.81 -7.02 0.57
C ILE A 113 -19.85 -8.09 0.03
N PRO A 114 -20.38 -9.16 -0.60
CA PRO A 114 -19.55 -10.10 -1.35
C PRO A 114 -18.88 -9.37 -2.51
N VAL A 115 -17.57 -9.59 -2.63
CA VAL A 115 -16.75 -9.07 -3.74
C VAL A 115 -17.33 -9.65 -5.04
N PRO A 116 -17.74 -8.81 -6.01
CA PRO A 116 -17.99 -9.30 -7.36
C PRO A 116 -16.65 -9.78 -7.93
N GLU A 117 -16.56 -11.06 -8.28
CA GLU A 117 -15.50 -11.53 -9.16
C GLU A 117 -15.73 -10.85 -10.51
N ASP A 118 -14.93 -9.81 -10.80
CA ASP A 118 -14.90 -9.21 -12.12
C ASP A 118 -14.24 -10.22 -13.09
N ASP A 119 -15.09 -11.04 -13.73
CA ASP A 119 -14.80 -11.74 -14.98
C ASP A 119 -14.47 -10.70 -16.06
N ASP A 120 -13.19 -10.54 -16.42
CA ASP A 120 -12.81 -9.68 -17.54
C ASP A 120 -11.66 -10.27 -18.36
N ASP A 121 -11.94 -11.44 -18.94
CA ASP A 121 -11.20 -12.06 -20.06
C ASP A 121 -11.39 -11.24 -21.36
N LYS A 122 -10.75 -10.07 -21.50
CA LYS A 122 -10.56 -9.41 -22.82
C LYS A 122 -9.20 -8.71 -22.95
N ALA A 123 -8.22 -9.49 -23.40
CA ALA A 123 -6.79 -9.17 -23.56
C ALA A 123 -6.41 -8.10 -24.63
N GLY A 124 -7.33 -7.23 -25.07
CA GLY A 124 -7.08 -6.27 -26.16
C GLY A 124 -7.23 -4.78 -25.82
N ALA A 125 -7.86 -4.44 -24.70
CA ALA A 125 -8.13 -3.05 -24.29
C ALA A 125 -7.43 -2.66 -22.96
N HIS A 126 -6.38 -3.40 -22.61
CA HIS A 126 -5.77 -3.37 -21.29
C HIS A 126 -5.09 -2.02 -20.97
N ASP A 127 -4.28 -1.46 -21.88
CA ASP A 127 -3.49 -0.25 -21.60
C ASP A 127 -4.34 1.01 -21.31
N ALA A 128 -5.40 1.23 -22.09
CA ALA A 128 -6.26 2.41 -21.90
C ALA A 128 -7.13 2.31 -20.64
N LYS A 129 -7.55 1.08 -20.28
CA LYS A 129 -8.34 0.80 -19.08
C LYS A 129 -7.48 0.89 -17.82
N GLU A 130 -6.24 0.42 -17.88
CA GLU A 130 -5.26 0.54 -16.81
C GLU A 130 -4.90 2.00 -16.51
N HIS A 131 -4.67 2.82 -17.54
CA HIS A 131 -4.35 4.24 -17.34
C HIS A 131 -5.50 4.99 -16.65
N ARG A 132 -6.75 4.72 -17.06
CA ARG A 132 -7.95 5.28 -16.41
C ARG A 132 -8.09 4.82 -14.96
N ARG A 133 -7.82 3.54 -14.69
CA ARG A 133 -7.85 2.99 -13.32
C ARG A 133 -6.81 3.64 -12.43
N SER A 134 -5.59 3.84 -12.93
CA SER A 134 -4.52 4.52 -12.20
C SER A 134 -4.87 5.97 -11.88
N LEU A 135 -5.45 6.70 -12.83
CA LEU A 135 -5.90 8.08 -12.62
C LEU A 135 -7.04 8.14 -11.58
N TYR A 136 -7.96 7.18 -11.63
CA TYR A 136 -9.06 7.10 -10.66
C TYR A 136 -8.55 6.85 -9.24
N ILE A 137 -7.58 5.93 -9.08
CA ILE A 137 -6.93 5.68 -7.78
C ILE A 137 -6.23 6.94 -7.30
N LEU A 138 -5.44 7.60 -8.15
CA LEU A 138 -4.75 8.84 -7.79
C LEU A 138 -5.75 9.93 -7.35
N LEU A 139 -6.86 10.07 -8.07
CA LEU A 139 -7.89 11.06 -7.73
C LEU A 139 -8.51 10.77 -6.35
N HIS A 140 -8.82 9.51 -6.06
CA HIS A 140 -9.26 9.08 -4.72
C HIS A 140 -8.22 9.43 -3.65
N GLU A 141 -6.95 9.10 -3.89
CA GLU A 141 -5.86 9.42 -2.96
C GLU A 141 -5.72 10.94 -2.71
N THR A 142 -5.84 11.75 -3.76
CA THR A 142 -5.82 13.22 -3.62
C THR A 142 -7.02 13.73 -2.83
N LEU A 143 -8.20 13.15 -3.04
CA LEU A 143 -9.41 13.53 -2.30
C LEU A 143 -9.32 13.13 -0.83
N TYR A 144 -8.91 11.89 -0.52
CA TYR A 144 -8.75 11.44 0.85
C TYR A 144 -7.65 12.19 1.59
N SER A 145 -6.54 12.49 0.91
CA SER A 145 -5.45 13.29 1.48
C SER A 145 -5.89 14.74 1.75
N ALA A 146 -6.68 15.34 0.85
CA ALA A 146 -7.27 16.66 1.07
C ALA A 146 -8.24 16.66 2.27
N LEU A 147 -9.12 15.65 2.36
CA LEU A 147 -10.05 15.50 3.49
C LEU A 147 -9.32 15.29 4.82
N ALA A 148 -8.32 14.40 4.84
CA ALA A 148 -7.47 14.18 6.01
C ALA A 148 -6.83 15.50 6.46
N SER A 149 -6.23 16.24 5.53
CA SER A 149 -5.60 17.53 5.85
C SER A 149 -6.59 18.59 6.35
N ALA A 150 -7.77 18.70 5.74
CA ALA A 150 -8.82 19.61 6.18
C ALA A 150 -9.27 19.30 7.62
N ILE A 151 -9.54 18.03 7.92
CA ILE A 151 -9.93 17.58 9.27
C ILE A 151 -8.80 17.85 10.27
N GLY A 152 -7.57 17.49 9.92
CA GLY A 152 -6.39 17.70 10.77
C GLY A 152 -6.13 19.17 11.07
N SER A 153 -6.23 20.04 10.07
CA SER A 153 -6.03 21.48 10.22
C SER A 153 -7.15 22.14 11.03
N MET A 154 -8.41 21.72 10.86
CA MET A 154 -9.52 22.17 11.72
C MET A 154 -9.30 21.80 13.19
N ALA A 155 -8.86 20.56 13.46
CA ALA A 155 -8.56 20.11 14.82
C ALA A 155 -7.42 20.91 15.45
N TYR A 156 -6.34 21.14 14.70
CA TYR A 156 -5.19 21.94 15.17
C TYR A 156 -5.54 23.42 15.38
N SER A 157 -6.29 24.03 14.47
CA SER A 157 -6.76 25.42 14.60
C SER A 157 -7.62 25.59 15.86
N ARG A 158 -8.52 24.64 16.14
CA ARG A 158 -9.38 24.69 17.32
C ARG A 158 -8.63 24.49 18.64
N SER A 159 -7.49 23.80 18.63
CA SER A 159 -6.67 23.59 19.84
C SER A 159 -5.93 24.86 20.30
N GLY A 160 -5.91 25.93 19.50
CA GLY A 160 -5.33 27.23 19.86
C GLY A 160 -3.80 27.27 19.98
N ALA A 161 -3.12 26.14 19.77
CA ALA A 161 -1.67 26.05 19.94
C ALA A 161 -0.89 26.74 18.80
N TYR A 162 -1.45 26.77 17.58
CA TYR A 162 -0.82 27.35 16.40
C TYR A 162 -1.86 27.93 15.46
N HIS A 163 -1.59 29.12 14.90
CA HIS A 163 -2.41 29.69 13.84
C HIS A 163 -2.11 28.94 12.53
N VAL A 164 -3.01 28.05 12.12
CA VAL A 164 -2.86 27.22 10.92
C VAL A 164 -3.87 27.68 9.88
N ASP A 165 -3.39 28.06 8.69
CA ASP A 165 -4.26 28.36 7.56
C ASP A 165 -4.80 27.05 6.96
N ILE A 166 -6.11 26.83 7.13
CA ILE A 166 -6.82 25.62 6.71
C ILE A 166 -6.74 25.46 5.18
N PHE A 167 -6.83 26.55 4.42
CA PHE A 167 -6.82 26.48 2.95
C PHE A 167 -5.45 26.03 2.43
N ILE A 168 -4.39 26.62 2.98
CA ILE A 168 -3.02 26.27 2.60
C ILE A 168 -2.72 24.81 2.95
N GLN A 169 -3.09 24.36 4.16
CA GLN A 169 -2.86 22.97 4.55
C GLN A 169 -3.69 21.98 3.72
N THR A 170 -4.94 22.31 3.41
CA THR A 170 -5.79 21.45 2.56
C THR A 170 -5.20 21.34 1.15
N PHE A 171 -4.69 22.44 0.60
CA PHE A 171 -3.99 22.45 -0.68
C PHE A 171 -2.70 21.63 -0.67
N THR A 172 -1.88 21.72 0.38
CA THR A 172 -0.70 20.85 0.48
C THR A 172 -1.09 19.38 0.59
N GLY A 173 -2.21 19.08 1.25
CA GLY A 173 -2.74 17.72 1.33
C GLY A 173 -3.18 17.17 -0.01
N SER A 174 -3.83 17.98 -0.86
CA SER A 174 -4.29 17.53 -2.18
C SER A 174 -3.13 17.34 -3.18
N VAL A 175 -2.12 18.20 -3.13
CA VAL A 175 -0.95 18.15 -4.03
C VAL A 175 0.09 17.12 -3.56
N GLY A 176 0.10 16.80 -2.27
CA GLY A 176 1.02 15.86 -1.62
C GLY A 176 1.21 14.51 -2.34
N PRO A 177 0.14 13.77 -2.67
CA PRO A 177 0.24 12.48 -3.36
C PRO A 177 0.95 12.58 -4.73
N VAL A 178 0.65 13.64 -5.49
CA VAL A 178 1.25 13.88 -6.81
C VAL A 178 2.74 14.15 -6.66
N VAL A 179 3.11 15.01 -5.71
CA VAL A 179 4.52 15.33 -5.43
C VAL A 179 5.28 14.11 -4.94
N PHE A 180 4.67 13.30 -4.08
CA PHE A 180 5.27 12.07 -3.58
C PHE A 180 5.54 11.07 -4.70
N LEU A 181 4.57 10.85 -5.59
CA LEU A 181 4.73 9.95 -6.74
C LEU A 181 5.80 10.45 -7.72
N LEU A 182 5.87 11.75 -7.98
CA LEU A 182 6.92 12.34 -8.80
C LEU A 182 8.31 12.13 -8.17
N ALA A 183 8.45 12.38 -6.87
CA ALA A 183 9.69 12.17 -6.14
C ALA A 183 10.13 10.70 -6.14
N LEU A 184 9.17 9.77 -5.95
CA LEU A 184 9.43 8.33 -6.02
C LEU A 184 9.86 7.92 -7.44
N GLY A 185 9.19 8.44 -8.46
CA GLY A 185 9.55 8.18 -9.86
C GLY A 185 10.97 8.65 -10.20
N VAL A 186 11.37 9.84 -9.73
CA VAL A 186 12.75 10.34 -9.88
C VAL A 186 13.74 9.44 -9.16
N LEU A 187 13.43 8.98 -7.95
CA LEU A 187 14.30 8.10 -7.16
C LEU A 187 14.49 6.74 -7.85
N VAL A 188 13.42 6.12 -8.32
CA VAL A 188 13.46 4.84 -9.05
C VAL A 188 14.18 5.00 -10.39
N GLY A 189 13.95 6.10 -11.11
CA GLY A 189 14.67 6.40 -12.35
C GLY A 189 16.17 6.58 -12.12
N ALA A 190 16.55 7.29 -11.05
CA ALA A 190 17.95 7.50 -10.69
C ALA A 190 18.65 6.18 -10.32
N THR A 191 18.04 5.33 -9.49
CA THR A 191 18.61 4.03 -9.13
C THR A 191 18.77 3.13 -10.36
N TRP A 192 17.77 3.12 -11.26
CA TRP A 192 17.85 2.41 -12.53
C TRP A 192 19.02 2.88 -13.40
N CYS A 193 19.18 4.21 -13.54
CA CYS A 193 20.31 4.80 -14.27
C CYS A 193 21.66 4.42 -13.65
N VAL A 194 21.78 4.45 -12.33
CA VAL A 194 23.00 4.04 -11.61
C VAL A 194 23.29 2.56 -11.86
N MET A 195 22.30 1.67 -11.75
CA MET A 195 22.48 0.24 -12.02
C MET A 195 22.90 -0.03 -13.47
N ARG A 196 22.30 0.69 -14.43
CA ARG A 196 22.69 0.63 -15.86
C ARG A 196 24.12 1.09 -16.09
N ALA A 197 24.51 2.21 -15.49
CA ALA A 197 25.86 2.75 -15.59
C ALA A 197 26.88 1.80 -14.96
N TYR A 198 26.57 1.26 -13.78
CA TYR A 198 27.39 0.27 -13.09
C TYR A 198 27.59 -0.99 -13.93
N LYS A 199 26.51 -1.55 -14.50
CA LYS A 199 26.60 -2.72 -15.38
C LYS A 199 27.51 -2.44 -16.58
N LYS A 200 27.33 -1.30 -17.25
CA LYS A 200 28.16 -0.92 -18.40
C LYS A 200 29.63 -0.74 -18.02
N ALA A 201 29.91 -0.20 -16.84
CA ALA A 201 31.27 -0.06 -16.33
C ALA A 201 31.91 -1.43 -16.04
N MET A 202 31.17 -2.36 -15.45
CA MET A 202 31.64 -3.73 -15.17
C MET A 202 31.87 -4.52 -16.47
N ASP A 203 30.99 -4.39 -17.46
CA ASP A 203 31.15 -5.03 -18.77
C ASP A 203 32.41 -4.49 -19.50
N TRP A 204 32.70 -3.20 -19.36
CA TRP A 204 33.93 -2.61 -19.89
C TRP A 204 35.18 -3.13 -19.19
N TYR A 205 35.14 -3.24 -17.86
CA TYR A 205 36.25 -3.77 -17.06
C TYR A 205 36.53 -5.25 -17.37
N ALA A 206 35.50 -6.07 -17.56
CA ALA A 206 35.65 -7.50 -17.88
C ALA A 206 36.17 -7.77 -19.30
N GLY A 207 36.14 -6.76 -20.18
CA GLY A 207 36.68 -6.85 -21.55
C GLY A 207 38.17 -6.50 -21.67
N TYR A 208 38.79 -5.97 -20.61
CA TYR A 208 40.23 -5.71 -20.50
C TYR A 208 40.91 -6.79 -19.66
#